data_AF-E1ZQ47-F1
#
_entry.id   AF-E1ZQ47-F1
#
_cell.length_a   1.000
_cell.length_b   1.000
_cell.length_c   1.000
_cell.angle_alpha   90.00
_cell.angle_beta   90.00
_cell.angle_gamma   90.00
#
_symmetry.space_group_name_H-M   'P 1'
#
loop_
_entity.id
_entity.type
_entity.pdbx_description
1 polymer ?
#
loop_
_entity_poly.entity_id
_entity_poly.type
_entity_poly.pdbx_seq_one_letter_code
_entity_poly.pdbx_strand_id
1 'polypeptide(L)'
;MALEPAGDSLLDLSVQGTQDNLGIRPYAQNGDPQESGDDTNHSKRRYAEAQQSIHGDTAARRRAITELLFFASVGDIRRCQRIVRIWNLQVSDPTCCDYDKRTPLHLAASEGAYQVTEWLLAQRVDINSLDRFKRTSLEDAVRGEFREVAKLLTDNGGKVFEDGGLVELKDSKLAGVFGYVPQQMFDFDPEWEIDPDSLEIMEKLGEGEFGVVHKAKWYGTLVAAKILKGSNEIALGDFRGEIEILRRVHHPNAVQFLGACTKKEPFILVTELMSGGSLADAFRRPQVFPIRRAVEIALDAARGLAYLHHRKPNPIIHRDLKPGNLMLSGGQYQDQMQIVFDTGMVKLADFGLSKTLPINKHAEYGYLDSKFRLTGETGSYRYMAPEVFRHEPYNSRVDVYSFSMIVYQLFEFQPPFAGMDPVEAARQAALYERRPEFVALMQPHVMKKEVRELIARCWSPNPEDRPAFATLMKELEDILAKLPRTVMVRQPEESGCCTVS
;
A
#
# COMPACT_ATOMS: atom_id res chain seq x y z
N MET A 1 -61.61 -46.40 14.62
CA MET A 1 -60.83 -45.87 13.48
C MET A 1 -59.41 -45.73 13.99
N ALA A 2 -58.54 -46.74 13.89
CA ALA A 2 -57.90 -47.24 12.66
C ALA A 2 -57.14 -46.09 11.97
N LEU A 3 -55.82 -46.11 11.73
CA LEU A 3 -54.79 -47.15 11.82
C LEU A 3 -53.41 -46.48 11.96
N GLU A 4 -52.48 -47.24 12.53
CA GLU A 4 -51.05 -46.98 12.74
C GLU A 4 -50.17 -47.12 11.46
N PRO A 5 -48.84 -46.85 11.55
CA PRO A 5 -47.87 -46.69 10.44
C PRO A 5 -47.07 -47.98 10.10
N ALA A 6 -46.27 -47.92 9.04
CA ALA A 6 -45.17 -48.86 8.71
C ALA A 6 -44.24 -48.16 7.69
N GLY A 7 -42.92 -48.35 7.60
CA GLY A 7 -41.98 -49.26 8.25
C GLY A 7 -40.72 -49.39 7.37
N ASP A 8 -39.56 -49.43 8.02
CA ASP A 8 -38.21 -49.89 7.69
C ASP A 8 -37.78 -50.42 6.29
N SER A 9 -36.53 -50.10 5.92
CA SER A 9 -35.41 -51.04 5.65
C SER A 9 -34.16 -50.24 5.25
N LEU A 10 -33.02 -50.22 5.96
CA LEU A 10 -32.00 -51.25 6.22
C LEU A 10 -31.51 -51.98 4.96
N LEU A 11 -30.33 -51.58 4.45
CA LEU A 11 -29.34 -52.49 3.85
C LEU A 11 -27.91 -51.99 4.15
N ASP A 12 -27.30 -52.72 5.08
CA ASP A 12 -25.87 -52.86 5.33
C ASP A 12 -25.27 -53.78 4.26
N LEU A 13 -24.09 -53.46 3.71
CA LEU A 13 -23.20 -54.42 3.05
C LEU A 13 -21.76 -53.87 3.08
N SER A 14 -21.01 -54.35 4.07
CA SER A 14 -19.57 -54.48 4.01
C SER A 14 -19.18 -55.70 3.16
N VAL A 15 -17.93 -55.71 2.66
CA VAL A 15 -16.99 -56.85 2.53
C VAL A 15 -16.15 -56.83 1.23
N GLN A 16 -14.84 -57.09 1.42
CA GLN A 16 -13.76 -57.48 0.47
C GLN A 16 -13.21 -56.38 -0.45
N GLY A 17 -11.90 -56.06 -0.48
CA GLY A 17 -10.71 -56.76 -0.02
C GLY A 17 -9.92 -57.31 -1.21
N THR A 18 -8.88 -56.60 -1.64
CA THR A 18 -7.72 -57.19 -2.34
C THR A 18 -6.46 -56.42 -1.96
N GLN A 19 -5.66 -57.09 -1.12
CA GLN A 19 -4.23 -56.86 -1.01
C GLN A 19 -3.59 -57.31 -2.33
N ASP A 20 -2.61 -56.56 -2.82
CA ASP A 20 -1.47 -57.17 -3.48
C ASP A 20 -0.21 -56.80 -2.71
N ASN A 21 0.43 -57.88 -2.25
CA ASN A 21 1.54 -57.94 -1.35
C ASN A 21 2.72 -58.44 -2.19
N LEU A 22 3.78 -57.65 -2.30
CA LEU A 22 5.10 -58.18 -2.69
C LEU A 22 6.06 -57.90 -1.55
N GLY A 23 6.01 -58.80 -0.57
CA GLY A 23 7.05 -58.93 0.44
C GLY A 23 8.22 -59.72 -0.09
N ILE A 24 9.42 -59.38 0.38
CA ILE A 24 10.52 -60.32 0.56
C ILE A 24 11.25 -59.95 1.87
N ARG A 25 10.93 -60.68 2.94
CA ARG A 25 11.89 -61.19 3.96
C ARG A 25 12.31 -62.61 3.50
N PRO A 26 13.26 -63.38 4.10
CA PRO A 26 13.84 -63.29 5.45
C PRO A 26 15.32 -63.76 5.58
N TYR A 27 15.76 -63.94 6.85
CA TYR A 27 16.77 -64.86 7.45
C TYR A 27 17.72 -64.07 8.38
N ALA A 28 17.57 -64.00 9.72
CA ALA A 28 17.38 -64.99 10.81
C ALA A 28 18.64 -65.83 11.13
N GLN A 29 19.20 -65.62 12.34
CA GLN A 29 19.58 -66.63 13.37
C GLN A 29 20.22 -65.93 14.59
N ASN A 30 19.56 -65.98 15.75
CA ASN A 30 19.89 -66.75 16.98
C ASN A 30 20.91 -66.05 17.91
N GLY A 31 20.73 -65.88 19.22
CA GLY A 31 19.67 -66.21 20.17
C GLY A 31 19.94 -65.47 21.51
N ASP A 32 18.96 -65.46 22.41
CA ASP A 32 19.09 -64.88 23.76
C ASP A 32 20.08 -65.70 24.64
N PRO A 33 20.67 -65.08 25.68
CA PRO A 33 20.02 -65.16 26.98
C PRO A 33 19.97 -63.84 27.77
N GLN A 34 18.98 -63.82 28.67
CA GLN A 34 18.71 -62.83 29.71
C GLN A 34 19.96 -62.38 30.48
N GLU A 35 20.07 -61.09 30.81
CA GLU A 35 20.14 -60.58 32.20
C GLU A 35 20.43 -59.07 32.28
N SER A 36 19.61 -58.39 33.09
CA SER A 36 19.89 -57.16 33.87
C SER A 36 20.31 -55.83 33.20
N GLY A 37 19.53 -54.78 33.52
CA GLY A 37 20.11 -53.52 34.02
C GLY A 37 20.29 -52.36 33.05
N ASP A 38 19.18 -51.63 32.82
CA ASP A 38 19.07 -50.16 32.93
C ASP A 38 20.32 -49.28 32.62
N ASP A 39 20.41 -48.73 31.40
CA ASP A 39 20.99 -47.36 31.14
C ASP A 39 20.96 -46.90 29.66
N THR A 40 20.54 -47.73 28.70
CA THR A 40 20.63 -47.37 27.26
C THR A 40 19.42 -46.62 26.69
N ASN A 41 18.35 -46.41 27.47
CA ASN A 41 17.11 -45.80 26.96
C ASN A 41 17.06 -44.27 27.22
N HIS A 42 17.73 -43.80 28.27
CA HIS A 42 17.77 -42.37 28.61
C HIS A 42 18.75 -41.59 27.72
N SER A 43 19.84 -42.24 27.30
CA SER A 43 20.84 -41.70 26.38
C SER A 43 20.32 -41.61 24.94
N LYS A 44 19.60 -42.62 24.45
CA LYS A 44 18.95 -42.59 23.11
C LYS A 44 17.80 -41.58 23.03
N ARG A 45 16.97 -41.44 24.08
CA ARG A 45 15.94 -40.39 24.16
C ARG A 45 16.55 -38.99 24.22
N ARG A 46 17.58 -38.76 25.03
CA ARG A 46 18.29 -37.47 25.05
C ARG A 46 18.96 -37.14 23.72
N TYR A 47 19.50 -38.12 23.00
CA TYR A 47 20.08 -37.91 21.67
C TYR A 47 19.00 -37.60 20.62
N ALA A 48 17.85 -38.27 20.66
CA ALA A 48 16.72 -38.02 19.77
C ALA A 48 16.01 -36.69 20.07
N GLU A 49 15.81 -36.34 21.35
CA GLU A 49 15.25 -35.06 21.81
C GLU A 49 16.21 -33.90 21.53
N ALA A 50 17.53 -34.11 21.68
CA ALA A 50 18.54 -33.14 21.24
C ALA A 50 18.54 -32.97 19.72
N GLN A 51 18.43 -34.04 18.93
CA GLN A 51 18.32 -33.95 17.47
C GLN A 51 17.01 -33.26 17.01
N GLN A 52 15.89 -33.51 17.70
CA GLN A 52 14.60 -32.83 17.44
C GLN A 52 14.62 -31.35 17.85
N SER A 53 15.29 -31.02 18.95
CA SER A 53 15.49 -29.63 19.42
C SER A 53 16.45 -28.86 18.50
N ILE A 54 17.57 -29.48 18.08
CA ILE A 54 18.53 -28.91 17.12
C ILE A 54 17.88 -28.72 15.74
N HIS A 55 17.07 -29.68 15.27
CA HIS A 55 16.33 -29.52 14.00
C HIS A 55 15.24 -28.45 14.08
N GLY A 56 14.53 -28.35 15.21
CA GLY A 56 13.50 -27.33 15.43
C GLY A 56 14.07 -25.91 15.45
N ASP A 57 15.17 -25.71 16.18
CA ASP A 57 15.84 -24.40 16.28
C ASP A 57 16.53 -24.00 14.97
N THR A 58 17.15 -24.97 14.28
CA THR A 58 17.73 -24.75 12.94
C THR A 58 16.66 -24.43 11.89
N ALA A 59 15.52 -25.11 11.93
CA ALA A 59 14.39 -24.85 11.03
C ALA A 59 13.75 -23.48 11.31
N ALA A 60 13.62 -23.09 12.59
CA ALA A 60 13.12 -21.80 13.00
C ALA A 60 14.06 -20.65 12.57
N ARG A 61 15.38 -20.83 12.75
CA ARG A 61 16.41 -19.89 12.26
C ARG A 61 16.35 -19.73 10.74
N ARG A 62 16.17 -20.82 9.98
CA ARG A 62 16.00 -20.75 8.51
C ARG A 62 14.74 -20.00 8.08
N ARG A 63 13.63 -20.18 8.80
CA ARG A 63 12.40 -19.39 8.56
C ARG A 63 12.63 -17.91 8.84
N ALA A 64 13.30 -17.57 9.94
CA ALA A 64 13.64 -16.19 10.27
C ALA A 64 14.53 -15.53 9.20
N ILE A 65 15.52 -16.25 8.67
CA ILE A 65 16.34 -15.78 7.54
C ILE A 65 15.48 -15.56 6.30
N THR A 66 14.56 -16.49 5.99
CA THR A 66 13.64 -16.36 4.84
C THR A 66 12.74 -15.13 4.97
N GLU A 67 12.19 -14.87 6.16
CA GLU A 67 11.40 -13.68 6.44
C GLU A 67 12.24 -12.40 6.35
N LEU A 68 13.47 -12.41 6.88
CA LEU A 68 14.39 -11.28 6.77
C LEU A 68 14.68 -10.94 5.31
N LEU A 69 14.94 -11.95 4.48
CA LEU A 69 15.20 -11.79 3.05
C LEU A 69 13.99 -11.17 2.32
N PHE A 70 12.79 -11.66 2.61
CA PHE A 70 11.55 -11.08 2.07
C PHE A 70 11.34 -9.64 2.52
N PHE A 71 11.53 -9.33 3.81
CA PHE A 71 11.34 -7.98 4.30
C PHE A 71 12.42 -7.00 3.83
N ALA A 72 13.62 -7.51 3.53
CA ALA A 72 14.67 -6.74 2.91
C ALA A 72 14.31 -6.35 1.46
N SER A 73 13.71 -7.27 0.70
CA SER A 73 13.29 -7.01 -0.69
C SER A 73 12.15 -6.00 -0.77
N VAL A 74 11.19 -6.03 0.16
CA VAL A 74 10.08 -5.06 0.19
C VAL A 74 10.42 -3.74 0.91
N GLY A 75 11.65 -3.59 1.41
CA GLY A 75 12.12 -2.37 2.06
C GLY A 75 11.62 -2.10 3.48
N ASP A 76 11.14 -3.12 4.21
CA ASP A 76 10.64 -2.94 5.58
C ASP A 76 11.77 -3.04 6.62
N ILE A 77 12.48 -1.93 6.83
CA ILE A 77 13.59 -1.84 7.78
C ILE A 77 13.20 -2.22 9.22
N ARG A 78 11.98 -1.87 9.66
CA ARG A 78 11.54 -2.14 11.04
C ARG A 78 11.39 -3.64 11.29
N ARG A 79 10.83 -4.38 10.33
CA ARG A 79 10.74 -5.84 10.42
C ARG A 79 12.11 -6.50 10.30
N CYS A 80 12.96 -6.02 9.40
CA CYS A 80 14.34 -6.52 9.29
C CYS A 80 15.08 -6.41 10.63
N GLN A 81 15.08 -5.22 11.24
CA GLN A 81 15.71 -4.98 12.55
C GLN A 81 15.08 -5.83 13.65
N ARG A 82 13.75 -6.00 13.65
CA ARG A 82 13.03 -6.81 14.64
C ARG A 82 13.41 -8.28 14.54
N ILE A 83 13.41 -8.86 13.33
CA ILE A 83 13.78 -10.26 13.08
C ILE A 83 15.21 -10.50 13.54
N VAL A 84 16.15 -9.62 13.15
CA VAL A 84 17.55 -9.70 13.55
C VAL A 84 17.71 -9.67 15.07
N ARG A 85 16.99 -8.78 15.77
CA ARG A 85 17.05 -8.70 17.25
C ARG A 85 16.44 -9.92 17.94
N ILE A 86 15.24 -10.35 17.53
CA ILE A 86 14.52 -11.47 18.16
C ILE A 86 15.28 -12.78 18.00
N TRP A 87 15.79 -13.03 16.80
CA TRP A 87 16.48 -14.27 16.45
C TRP A 87 17.99 -14.19 16.62
N ASN A 88 18.50 -13.07 17.14
CA ASN A 88 19.93 -12.78 17.29
C ASN A 88 20.75 -13.13 16.03
N LEU A 89 20.21 -12.78 14.86
CA LEU A 89 20.84 -13.11 13.57
C LEU A 89 22.00 -12.16 13.31
N GLN A 90 23.11 -12.70 12.82
CA GLN A 90 24.22 -11.92 12.30
C GLN A 90 24.02 -11.78 10.79
N VAL A 91 23.63 -10.59 10.31
CA VAL A 91 23.39 -10.36 8.87
C VAL A 91 24.66 -10.41 8.03
N SER A 92 25.83 -10.27 8.66
CA SER A 92 27.14 -10.46 8.05
C SER A 92 27.55 -11.93 7.94
N ASP A 93 26.80 -12.87 8.53
CA ASP A 93 27.04 -14.31 8.41
C ASP A 93 26.74 -14.74 6.96
N PRO A 94 27.69 -15.39 6.25
CA PRO A 94 27.48 -15.88 4.88
C PRO A 94 26.32 -16.88 4.75
N THR A 95 25.91 -17.51 5.84
CA THR A 95 24.75 -18.42 5.87
C THR A 95 23.40 -17.69 5.88
N CYS A 96 23.40 -16.37 6.08
CA CYS A 96 22.23 -15.51 5.99
C CYS A 96 21.94 -15.15 4.51
N CYS A 97 21.56 -16.15 3.72
CA CYS A 97 21.26 -16.00 2.30
C CYS A 97 20.18 -16.98 1.83
N ASP A 98 19.64 -16.76 0.64
CA ASP A 98 18.73 -17.70 -0.01
C ASP A 98 19.46 -18.87 -0.70
N TYR A 99 18.70 -19.74 -1.39
CA TYR A 99 19.24 -20.87 -2.15
C TYR A 99 20.19 -20.46 -3.29
N ASP A 100 20.02 -19.25 -3.82
CA ASP A 100 20.87 -18.65 -4.85
C ASP A 100 22.01 -17.81 -4.24
N LYS A 101 22.28 -17.98 -2.94
CA LYS A 101 23.30 -17.24 -2.18
C LYS A 101 23.10 -15.72 -2.17
N ARG A 102 21.89 -15.23 -2.45
CA ARG A 102 21.58 -13.81 -2.33
C ARG A 102 21.42 -13.46 -0.86
N THR A 103 22.22 -12.51 -0.41
CA THR A 103 22.15 -11.94 0.94
C THR A 103 21.00 -10.94 1.03
N PRO A 104 20.60 -10.49 2.24
CA PRO A 104 19.63 -9.39 2.38
C PRO A 104 20.04 -8.13 1.61
N LEU A 105 21.35 -7.89 1.44
CA LEU A 105 21.85 -6.74 0.70
C LEU A 105 21.56 -6.86 -0.81
N HIS A 106 21.68 -8.07 -1.38
CA HIS A 106 21.31 -8.31 -2.79
C HIS A 106 19.83 -8.01 -3.02
N LEU A 107 18.96 -8.54 -2.14
CA LEU A 107 17.52 -8.38 -2.29
C LEU A 107 17.07 -6.93 -2.05
N ALA A 108 17.67 -6.24 -1.08
CA ALA A 108 17.40 -4.82 -0.88
C ALA A 108 17.87 -3.99 -2.08
N ALA A 109 19.04 -4.33 -2.63
CA ALA A 109 19.60 -3.62 -3.76
C ALA A 109 18.83 -3.85 -5.07
N SER A 110 18.36 -5.09 -5.31
CA SER A 110 17.61 -5.48 -6.50
C SER A 110 16.19 -4.90 -6.56
N GLU A 111 15.70 -4.33 -5.46
CA GLU A 111 14.36 -3.72 -5.36
C GLU A 111 14.42 -2.22 -5.03
N GLY A 112 15.61 -1.64 -4.95
CA GLY A 112 15.79 -0.21 -4.67
C GLY A 112 15.51 0.19 -3.21
N ALA A 113 15.55 -0.75 -2.27
CA ALA A 113 15.28 -0.52 -0.86
C ALA A 113 16.45 0.21 -0.15
N TYR A 114 16.55 1.52 -0.36
CA TYR A 114 17.64 2.36 0.15
C TYR A 114 17.86 2.24 1.66
N GLN A 115 16.82 2.39 2.48
CA GLN A 115 16.94 2.38 3.95
C GLN A 115 17.44 1.03 4.49
N VAL A 116 16.96 -0.08 3.91
CA VAL A 116 17.44 -1.41 4.29
C VAL A 116 18.89 -1.57 3.86
N THR A 117 19.25 -1.11 2.66
CA THR A 117 20.63 -1.16 2.14
C THR A 117 21.57 -0.39 3.06
N GLU A 118 21.26 0.85 3.40
CA GLU A 118 22.05 1.71 4.31
C GLU A 118 22.21 1.07 5.69
N TRP A 119 21.13 0.55 6.26
CA TRP A 119 21.17 -0.15 7.54
C TRP A 119 22.03 -1.41 7.49
N LEU A 120 21.92 -2.23 6.44
CA LEU A 120 22.72 -3.44 6.26
C LEU A 120 24.21 -3.11 6.15
N LEU A 121 24.57 -2.06 5.39
CA LEU A 121 25.95 -1.58 5.30
C LEU A 121 26.50 -1.19 6.68
N ALA A 122 25.69 -0.53 7.52
CA ALA A 122 26.06 -0.22 8.90
C ALA A 122 26.28 -1.48 9.79
N GLN A 123 25.74 -2.64 9.40
CA GLN A 123 25.95 -3.92 10.10
C GLN A 123 27.24 -4.66 9.67
N ARG A 124 28.15 -4.01 8.92
CA ARG A 124 29.42 -4.59 8.44
C ARG A 124 29.22 -5.86 7.59
N VAL A 125 28.17 -5.89 6.78
CA VAL A 125 27.98 -6.93 5.77
C VAL A 125 29.08 -6.82 4.70
N ASP A 126 29.43 -7.94 4.07
CA ASP A 126 30.32 -7.91 2.91
C ASP A 126 29.57 -7.38 1.68
N ILE A 127 29.86 -6.12 1.34
CA ILE A 127 29.26 -5.38 0.21
C ILE A 127 29.55 -6.03 -1.15
N ASN A 128 30.63 -6.81 -1.26
CA ASN A 128 31.07 -7.46 -2.50
C ASN A 128 30.79 -8.96 -2.50
N SER A 129 29.91 -9.43 -1.62
CA SER A 129 29.39 -10.80 -1.63
C SER A 129 28.86 -11.15 -3.01
N LEU A 130 29.13 -12.38 -3.46
CA LEU A 130 28.67 -12.89 -4.75
C LEU A 130 27.52 -13.86 -4.57
N ASP A 131 26.46 -13.67 -5.36
CA ASP A 131 25.39 -14.65 -5.51
C ASP A 131 25.86 -15.89 -6.30
N ARG A 132 24.96 -16.85 -6.51
CA ARG A 132 25.21 -18.05 -7.31
C ARG A 132 25.59 -17.74 -8.76
N PHE A 133 25.14 -16.62 -9.30
CA PHE A 133 25.40 -16.16 -10.67
C PHE A 133 26.64 -15.26 -10.75
N LYS A 134 27.41 -15.14 -9.66
CA LYS A 134 28.57 -14.25 -9.54
C LYS A 134 28.24 -12.78 -9.73
N ARG A 135 27.10 -12.33 -9.20
CA ARG A 135 26.71 -10.92 -9.19
C ARG A 135 26.87 -10.34 -7.79
N THR A 136 27.22 -9.06 -7.75
CA THR A 136 27.21 -8.27 -6.51
C THR A 136 25.89 -7.52 -6.33
N SER A 137 25.63 -7.04 -5.12
CA SER A 137 24.46 -6.18 -4.85
C SER A 137 24.51 -4.87 -5.65
N LEU A 138 25.71 -4.35 -5.97
CA LEU A 138 25.87 -3.16 -6.82
C LEU A 138 25.39 -3.44 -8.25
N GLU A 139 25.72 -4.61 -8.79
CA GLU A 139 25.26 -5.02 -10.11
C GLU A 139 23.73 -5.15 -10.19
N ASP A 140 23.10 -5.68 -9.15
CA ASP A 140 21.64 -5.80 -9.08
C ASP A 140 20.98 -4.42 -9.02
N ALA A 141 21.52 -3.49 -8.23
CA ALA A 141 21.04 -2.10 -8.19
C ALA A 141 21.20 -1.38 -9.54
N VAL A 142 22.32 -1.59 -10.23
CA VAL A 142 22.60 -0.99 -11.54
C VAL A 142 21.65 -1.52 -12.61
N ARG A 143 21.45 -2.85 -12.67
CA ARG A 143 20.54 -3.48 -13.64
C ARG A 143 19.07 -3.13 -13.37
N GLY A 144 18.71 -2.89 -12.12
CA GLY A 144 17.38 -2.42 -11.71
C GLY A 144 17.16 -0.90 -11.88
N GLU A 145 18.15 -0.16 -12.39
CA GLU A 145 18.12 1.31 -12.53
C GLU A 145 17.90 2.07 -11.20
N PHE A 146 18.26 1.47 -10.06
CA PHE A 146 18.11 2.07 -8.73
C PHE A 146 19.28 3.01 -8.40
N ARG A 147 19.21 4.22 -8.95
CA ARG A 147 20.36 5.15 -8.97
C ARG A 147 20.95 5.46 -7.60
N GLU A 148 20.10 5.79 -6.63
CA GLU A 148 20.52 6.16 -5.28
C GLU A 148 21.15 4.97 -4.52
N VAL A 149 20.63 3.77 -4.72
CA VAL A 149 21.15 2.56 -4.10
C VAL A 149 22.49 2.17 -4.72
N ALA A 150 22.62 2.24 -6.04
CA ALA A 150 23.89 2.00 -6.71
C ALA A 150 24.95 3.04 -6.31
N LYS A 151 24.57 4.31 -6.15
CA LYS A 151 25.45 5.35 -5.61
C LYS A 151 25.87 5.03 -4.18
N LEU A 152 24.93 4.74 -3.28
CA LEU A 152 25.20 4.37 -1.90
C LEU A 152 26.18 3.18 -1.81
N LEU A 153 25.96 2.15 -2.62
CA LEU A 153 26.84 0.98 -2.66
C LEU A 153 28.22 1.34 -3.20
N THR A 154 28.31 2.18 -4.25
CA THR A 154 29.59 2.65 -4.81
C THR A 154 30.37 3.48 -3.80
N ASP A 155 29.72 4.43 -3.12
CA ASP A 155 30.31 5.30 -2.10
C ASP A 155 30.83 4.48 -0.89
N ASN A 156 30.25 3.31 -0.62
CA ASN A 156 30.68 2.37 0.41
C ASN A 156 31.65 1.28 -0.10
N GLY A 157 32.23 1.44 -1.30
CA GLY A 157 33.26 0.55 -1.83
C GLY A 157 32.75 -0.70 -2.56
N GLY A 158 31.50 -0.66 -3.03
CA GLY A 158 30.89 -1.69 -3.86
C GLY A 158 31.57 -1.80 -5.22
N LYS A 159 31.75 -3.03 -5.67
CA LYS A 159 32.40 -3.39 -6.94
C LYS A 159 31.49 -4.28 -7.77
N VAL A 160 31.80 -4.37 -9.06
CA VAL A 160 31.14 -5.24 -10.04
C VAL A 160 32.02 -6.45 -10.28
N PHE A 161 31.43 -7.63 -10.47
CA PHE A 161 32.21 -8.81 -10.85
C PHE A 161 32.29 -8.93 -12.37
N GLU A 162 33.49 -8.78 -12.94
CA GLU A 162 33.72 -8.85 -14.38
C GLU A 162 35.05 -9.55 -14.69
N ASP A 163 35.08 -10.35 -15.77
CA ASP A 163 36.28 -11.02 -16.28
C ASP A 163 37.09 -11.80 -15.21
N GLY A 164 36.38 -12.35 -14.21
CA GLY A 164 36.94 -13.19 -13.15
C GLY A 164 37.43 -12.43 -11.91
N GLY A 165 37.22 -11.11 -11.83
CA GLY A 165 37.62 -10.27 -10.70
C GLY A 165 36.59 -9.20 -10.35
N LEU A 166 36.80 -8.53 -9.19
CA LEU A 166 36.01 -7.38 -8.78
C LEU A 166 36.63 -6.09 -9.34
N VAL A 167 35.89 -5.40 -10.19
CA VAL A 167 36.27 -4.13 -10.83
C VAL A 167 35.39 -2.99 -10.34
N GLU A 168 35.88 -1.76 -10.43
CA GLU A 168 35.05 -0.59 -10.13
C GLU A 168 33.97 -0.41 -11.20
N LEU A 169 32.79 0.09 -10.81
CA LEU A 169 31.67 0.27 -11.74
C LEU A 169 32.05 1.14 -12.94
N LYS A 170 32.87 2.17 -12.73
CA LYS A 170 33.35 3.10 -13.76
C LYS A 170 34.19 2.43 -14.85
N ASP A 171 34.88 1.34 -14.50
CA ASP A 171 35.78 0.60 -15.38
C ASP A 171 35.10 -0.64 -15.99
N SER A 172 33.84 -0.90 -15.61
CA SER A 172 33.06 -2.04 -16.09
C SER A 172 32.27 -1.72 -17.36
N LYS A 173 31.98 -2.75 -18.17
CA LYS A 173 31.03 -2.65 -19.30
C LYS A 173 29.63 -2.20 -18.85
N LEU A 174 29.28 -2.37 -17.58
CA LEU A 174 28.02 -1.90 -16.99
C LEU A 174 27.94 -0.37 -16.79
N ALA A 175 29.07 0.35 -16.85
CA ALA A 175 29.08 1.83 -16.77
C ALA A 175 28.18 2.48 -17.83
N GLY A 176 28.15 1.91 -19.04
CA GLY A 176 27.37 2.42 -20.17
C GLY A 176 25.88 2.11 -20.11
N VAL A 177 25.48 1.04 -19.41
CA VAL A 177 24.06 0.68 -19.20
C VAL A 177 23.40 1.64 -18.20
N PHE A 178 24.19 2.16 -17.25
CA PHE A 178 23.74 3.03 -16.17
C PHE A 178 23.85 4.53 -16.49
N GLY A 179 24.45 4.91 -17.62
CA GLY A 179 24.79 6.31 -17.90
C GLY A 179 25.70 6.90 -16.82
N TYR A 180 26.66 6.11 -16.32
CA TYR A 180 27.62 6.56 -15.32
C TYR A 180 28.51 7.64 -15.94
N VAL A 181 28.12 8.90 -15.72
CA VAL A 181 28.98 10.06 -15.94
C VAL A 181 29.74 10.26 -14.62
N PRO A 182 31.08 10.25 -14.63
CA PRO A 182 31.87 10.63 -13.47
C PRO A 182 31.40 11.99 -12.94
N GLN A 183 31.53 12.16 -11.63
CA GLN A 183 31.06 13.25 -10.75
C GLN A 183 31.47 14.70 -11.12
N GLN A 184 31.88 14.98 -12.36
CA GLN A 184 32.32 16.29 -12.83
C GLN A 184 31.72 16.75 -14.17
N MET A 185 30.78 16.01 -14.76
CA MET A 185 30.06 16.52 -15.93
C MET A 185 28.56 16.47 -15.70
N PHE A 186 28.06 17.65 -15.32
CA PHE A 186 26.67 18.08 -15.16
C PHE A 186 26.03 17.82 -13.78
N ASP A 187 26.30 18.75 -12.85
CA ASP A 187 25.32 19.23 -11.84
C ASP A 187 24.12 19.87 -12.55
N PHE A 188 23.45 19.14 -13.44
CA PHE A 188 22.10 19.52 -13.81
C PHE A 188 21.19 18.92 -12.77
N ASP A 189 20.62 19.82 -11.99
CA ASP A 189 19.48 19.52 -11.16
C ASP A 189 18.45 18.80 -12.02
N PRO A 190 17.86 17.69 -11.53
CA PRO A 190 16.82 17.04 -12.28
C PRO A 190 15.73 18.08 -12.58
N GLU A 191 15.09 17.99 -13.74
CA GLU A 191 14.17 19.04 -14.24
C GLU A 191 13.04 19.41 -13.26
N TRP A 192 12.77 18.54 -12.28
CA TRP A 192 11.77 18.73 -11.23
C TRP A 192 12.31 19.34 -9.93
N GLU A 193 13.62 19.50 -9.74
CA GLU A 193 14.17 20.15 -8.55
C GLU A 193 13.92 21.66 -8.62
N ILE A 194 13.32 22.18 -7.57
CA ILE A 194 12.92 23.58 -7.46
C ILE A 194 13.89 24.29 -6.53
N ASP A 195 14.39 25.46 -6.95
CA ASP A 195 15.07 26.39 -6.06
C ASP A 195 14.06 26.94 -5.03
N PRO A 196 14.24 26.68 -3.72
CA PRO A 196 13.33 27.18 -2.69
C PRO A 196 13.13 28.70 -2.72
N ASP A 197 14.14 29.45 -3.17
CA ASP A 197 14.10 30.91 -3.25
C ASP A 197 13.18 31.40 -4.39
N SER A 198 12.76 30.51 -5.29
CA SER A 198 11.74 30.76 -6.33
C SER A 198 10.29 30.56 -5.85
N LEU A 199 10.09 30.05 -4.62
CA LEU A 199 8.78 29.82 -4.03
C LEU A 199 8.41 30.93 -3.04
N GLU A 200 7.33 31.64 -3.34
CA GLU A 200 6.71 32.56 -2.39
C GLU A 200 5.66 31.81 -1.57
N ILE A 201 6.01 31.41 -0.34
CA ILE A 201 5.10 30.70 0.58
C ILE A 201 4.04 31.67 1.11
N MET A 202 2.77 31.28 1.01
CA MET A 202 1.60 32.06 1.39
C MET A 202 0.84 31.40 2.56
N GLU A 203 -0.50 31.53 2.58
CA GLU A 203 -1.35 30.99 3.64
C GLU A 203 -1.25 29.47 3.77
N LYS A 204 -1.38 29.01 5.02
CA LYS A 204 -1.50 27.58 5.34
C LYS A 204 -2.85 27.06 4.86
N LEU A 205 -2.83 25.96 4.11
CA LEU A 205 -4.01 25.26 3.62
C LEU A 205 -4.42 24.10 4.53
N GLY A 206 -3.44 23.39 5.09
CA GLY A 206 -3.70 22.22 5.91
C GLY A 206 -2.47 21.72 6.66
N GLU A 207 -2.68 20.80 7.58
CA GLU A 207 -1.62 20.18 8.36
C GLU A 207 -1.92 18.70 8.54
N GLY A 208 -1.01 17.85 8.08
CA GLY A 208 -1.10 16.40 8.23
C GLY A 208 0.00 15.85 9.13
N GLU A 209 0.11 14.53 9.17
CA GLU A 209 1.17 13.80 9.87
C GLU A 209 2.54 14.10 9.26
N PHE A 210 2.64 14.09 7.93
CA PHE A 210 3.88 14.19 7.19
C PHE A 210 4.38 15.63 6.96
N GLY A 211 3.53 16.64 7.17
CA GLY A 211 3.89 18.00 6.79
C GLY A 211 2.79 19.04 7.00
N VAL A 212 3.15 20.28 6.71
CA VAL A 212 2.22 21.41 6.61
C VAL A 212 2.09 21.79 5.14
N VAL A 213 0.86 21.87 4.65
CA VAL A 213 0.58 22.27 3.26
C VAL A 213 0.27 23.76 3.24
N HIS A 214 1.03 24.50 2.46
CA HIS A 214 0.83 25.92 2.18
C HIS A 214 0.40 26.12 0.73
N LYS A 215 -0.35 27.19 0.51
CA LYS A 215 -0.43 27.78 -0.83
C LYS A 215 0.88 28.50 -1.08
N ALA A 216 1.38 28.44 -2.30
CA ALA A 216 2.57 29.16 -2.69
C ALA A 216 2.44 29.67 -4.12
N LYS A 217 3.33 30.58 -4.51
CA LYS A 217 3.46 31.06 -5.88
C LYS A 217 4.83 30.63 -6.41
N TRP A 218 4.82 29.95 -7.55
CA TRP A 218 6.02 29.51 -8.27
C TRP A 218 6.01 30.14 -9.66
N TYR A 219 6.92 31.07 -9.91
CA TYR A 219 6.97 31.88 -11.15
C TYR A 219 5.62 32.46 -11.60
N GLY A 220 4.81 32.95 -10.67
CA GLY A 220 3.47 33.49 -11.00
C GLY A 220 2.32 32.51 -10.83
N THR A 221 2.60 31.20 -10.85
CA THR A 221 1.59 30.13 -10.80
C THR A 221 1.29 29.74 -9.36
N LEU A 222 0.00 29.65 -9.00
CA LEU A 222 -0.41 29.17 -7.70
C LEU A 222 -0.23 27.64 -7.59
N VAL A 223 0.43 27.19 -6.53
CA VAL A 223 0.77 25.79 -6.27
C VAL A 223 0.48 25.41 -4.81
N ALA A 224 0.41 24.11 -4.53
CA ALA A 224 0.39 23.57 -3.18
C ALA A 224 1.80 23.09 -2.80
N ALA A 225 2.36 23.67 -1.75
CA ALA A 225 3.69 23.38 -1.21
C ALA A 225 3.55 22.64 0.14
N LYS A 226 3.84 21.34 0.14
CA LYS A 226 3.84 20.50 1.35
C LYS A 226 5.24 20.50 1.95
N ILE A 227 5.40 21.20 3.06
CA ILE A 227 6.64 21.35 3.81
C ILE A 227 6.71 20.21 4.84
N LEU A 228 7.77 19.42 4.80
CA LEU A 228 7.94 18.29 5.72
C LEU A 228 8.15 18.74 7.16
N LYS A 229 7.55 18.00 8.11
CA LYS A 229 7.76 18.19 9.54
C LYS A 229 8.94 17.35 10.02
N GLY A 230 10.11 17.98 10.04
CA GLY A 230 11.34 17.35 10.52
C GLY A 230 12.07 16.54 9.46
N SER A 231 13.35 16.30 9.73
CA SER A 231 14.33 15.78 8.77
C SER A 231 14.98 14.49 9.24
N ASN A 232 14.24 13.67 10.00
CA ASN A 232 14.75 12.33 10.31
C ASN A 232 14.78 11.46 9.03
N GLU A 233 15.69 10.49 9.00
CA GLU A 233 15.94 9.64 7.82
C GLU A 233 14.69 8.89 7.33
N ILE A 234 13.75 8.58 8.25
CA ILE A 234 12.48 7.92 7.92
C ILE A 234 11.60 8.86 7.10
N ALA A 235 11.35 10.09 7.60
CA ALA A 235 10.53 11.08 6.90
C ALA A 235 11.14 11.47 5.54
N LEU A 236 12.47 11.53 5.44
CA LEU A 236 13.16 11.80 4.18
C LEU A 236 13.05 10.65 3.18
N GLY A 237 13.13 9.40 3.66
CA GLY A 237 12.90 8.23 2.82
C GLY A 237 11.46 8.18 2.29
N ASP A 238 10.47 8.41 3.15
CA ASP A 238 9.05 8.47 2.78
C ASP A 238 8.80 9.58 1.74
N PHE A 239 9.40 10.76 1.94
CA PHE A 239 9.32 11.88 1.00
C PHE A 239 9.95 11.59 -0.36
N ARG A 240 11.14 10.98 -0.39
CA ARG A 240 11.78 10.56 -1.64
C ARG A 240 10.97 9.50 -2.37
N GLY A 241 10.41 8.53 -1.63
CA GLY A 241 9.49 7.53 -2.16
C GLY A 241 8.24 8.17 -2.76
N GLU A 242 7.66 9.16 -2.08
CA GLU A 242 6.50 9.92 -2.55
C GLU A 242 6.82 10.63 -3.89
N ILE A 243 7.99 11.29 -4.00
CA ILE A 243 8.45 11.93 -5.24
C ILE A 243 8.62 10.91 -6.38
N GLU A 244 9.20 9.74 -6.09
CA GLU A 244 9.43 8.69 -7.11
C GLU A 244 8.12 8.13 -7.69
N ILE A 245 7.09 8.01 -6.86
CA ILE A 245 5.75 7.60 -7.30
C ILE A 245 5.09 8.74 -8.08
N LEU A 246 5.07 9.94 -7.50
CA LEU A 246 4.36 11.10 -8.05
C LEU A 246 4.92 11.53 -9.41
N ARG A 247 6.24 11.50 -9.62
CA ARG A 247 6.87 11.84 -10.91
C ARG A 247 6.46 10.90 -12.06
N ARG A 248 5.93 9.71 -11.75
CA ARG A 248 5.51 8.71 -12.74
C ARG A 248 4.00 8.74 -13.01
N VAL A 249 3.25 9.57 -12.29
CA VAL A 249 1.79 9.65 -12.37
C VAL A 249 1.38 10.89 -13.14
N HIS A 250 0.78 10.67 -14.32
CA HIS A 250 0.30 11.71 -15.22
C HIS A 250 -1.10 11.33 -15.69
N HIS A 251 -2.12 11.84 -15.00
CA HIS A 251 -3.51 11.54 -15.32
C HIS A 251 -4.42 12.69 -14.87
N PRO A 252 -5.48 13.05 -15.63
CA PRO A 252 -6.38 14.16 -15.24
C PRO A 252 -7.01 13.99 -13.87
N ASN A 253 -7.28 12.75 -13.43
CA ASN A 253 -7.84 12.43 -12.11
C ASN A 253 -6.81 12.02 -11.05
N ALA A 254 -5.55 12.41 -11.20
CA ALA A 254 -4.51 12.30 -10.17
C ALA A 254 -3.80 13.65 -10.02
N VAL A 255 -3.49 14.06 -8.79
CA VAL A 255 -2.82 15.34 -8.54
C VAL A 255 -1.47 15.34 -9.23
N GLN A 256 -1.22 16.39 -10.01
CA GLN A 256 0.00 16.55 -10.79
C GLN A 256 1.15 17.03 -9.91
N PHE A 257 2.23 16.26 -9.94
CA PHE A 257 3.53 16.66 -9.44
C PHE A 257 4.13 17.75 -10.32
N LEU A 258 4.64 18.83 -9.69
CA LEU A 258 5.28 19.94 -10.39
C LEU A 258 6.78 20.02 -10.09
N GLY A 259 7.17 19.63 -8.88
CA GLY A 259 8.57 19.57 -8.49
C GLY A 259 8.77 19.38 -7.00
N ALA A 260 10.01 19.43 -6.55
CA ALA A 260 10.35 19.34 -5.13
C ALA A 260 11.63 20.11 -4.80
N CYS A 261 11.75 20.54 -3.56
CA CYS A 261 12.98 21.03 -2.96
C CYS A 261 13.57 19.90 -2.12
N THR A 262 14.65 19.28 -2.60
CA THR A 262 15.25 18.08 -1.99
C THR A 262 16.70 18.26 -1.58
N LYS A 263 17.35 19.35 -2.01
CA LYS A 263 18.76 19.64 -1.70
C LYS A 263 19.02 20.21 -0.31
N LYS A 264 18.19 21.17 0.12
CA LYS A 264 18.35 21.89 1.40
C LYS A 264 17.02 21.95 2.13
N GLU A 265 17.09 21.95 3.46
CA GLU A 265 15.91 22.24 4.27
C GLU A 265 15.42 23.68 4.03
N PRO A 266 14.10 23.93 4.09
CA PRO A 266 13.05 22.93 4.30
C PRO A 266 12.81 22.05 3.06
N PHE A 267 12.51 20.76 3.27
CA PHE A 267 12.12 19.86 2.18
C PHE A 267 10.66 20.13 1.79
N ILE A 268 10.42 20.36 0.50
CA ILE A 268 9.12 20.80 -0.01
C ILE A 268 8.71 19.93 -1.19
N LEU A 269 7.49 19.37 -1.14
CA LEU A 269 6.84 18.76 -2.29
C LEU A 269 5.87 19.78 -2.93
N VAL A 270 6.02 20.04 -4.22
CA VAL A 270 5.20 21.01 -4.96
C VAL A 270 4.28 20.28 -5.94
N THR A 271 2.98 20.54 -5.80
CA THR A 271 1.91 19.98 -6.65
C THR A 271 0.98 21.08 -7.14
N GLU A 272 0.13 20.78 -8.12
CA GLU A 272 -0.93 21.71 -8.53
C GLU A 272 -1.85 22.10 -7.36
N LEU A 273 -2.29 23.36 -7.34
CA LEU A 273 -3.22 23.83 -6.34
C LEU A 273 -4.65 23.35 -6.64
N MET A 274 -5.28 22.73 -5.65
CA MET A 274 -6.65 22.21 -5.76
C MET A 274 -7.65 23.22 -5.21
N SER A 275 -8.05 24.16 -6.07
CA SER A 275 -8.89 25.33 -5.70
C SER A 275 -10.23 24.97 -5.04
N GLY A 276 -10.79 23.79 -5.34
CA GLY A 276 -12.04 23.29 -4.76
C GLY A 276 -11.90 22.73 -3.33
N GLY A 277 -10.67 22.56 -2.82
CA GLY A 277 -10.42 21.85 -1.57
C GLY A 277 -10.62 20.34 -1.70
N SER A 278 -10.73 19.64 -0.57
CA SER A 278 -11.02 18.20 -0.53
C SER A 278 -12.53 17.91 -0.52
N LEU A 279 -12.91 16.69 -0.89
CA LEU A 279 -14.29 16.22 -0.75
C LEU A 279 -14.72 16.18 0.73
N ALA A 280 -13.79 15.95 1.66
CA ALA A 280 -14.07 16.08 3.09
C ALA A 280 -14.47 17.51 3.49
N ASP A 281 -13.89 18.54 2.86
CA ASP A 281 -14.27 19.93 3.08
C ASP A 281 -15.67 20.23 2.54
N ALA A 282 -15.99 19.64 1.39
CA ALA A 282 -17.31 19.74 0.78
C ALA A 282 -18.40 19.11 1.66
N PHE A 283 -18.14 17.94 2.27
CA PHE A 283 -19.10 17.28 3.17
C PHE A 283 -19.39 18.05 4.47
N ARG A 284 -18.54 19.00 4.87
CA ARG A 284 -18.81 19.87 6.04
C ARG A 284 -19.77 21.00 5.71
N ARG A 285 -20.08 21.21 4.42
CA ARG A 285 -21.01 22.23 3.96
C ARG A 285 -22.45 21.73 4.08
N PRO A 286 -23.43 22.61 4.32
CA PRO A 286 -24.83 22.21 4.42
C PRO A 286 -25.45 21.79 3.08
N GLN A 287 -24.80 22.12 1.95
CA GLN A 287 -25.29 21.76 0.63
C GLN A 287 -25.10 20.28 0.33
N VAL A 288 -26.10 19.73 -0.35
CA VAL A 288 -26.16 18.33 -0.77
C VAL A 288 -25.70 18.23 -2.22
N PHE A 289 -24.93 17.19 -2.58
CA PHE A 289 -24.52 16.98 -3.96
C PHE A 289 -25.74 16.63 -4.83
N PRO A 290 -25.93 17.30 -5.98
CA PRO A 290 -26.84 16.82 -7.01
C PRO A 290 -26.47 15.39 -7.41
N ILE A 291 -27.46 14.55 -7.72
CA ILE A 291 -27.24 13.14 -8.08
C ILE A 291 -26.24 13.02 -9.22
N ARG A 292 -26.38 13.84 -10.27
CA ARG A 292 -25.45 13.90 -11.39
C ARG A 292 -24.02 14.17 -10.93
N ARG A 293 -23.84 15.17 -10.06
CA ARG A 293 -22.55 15.56 -9.53
C ARG A 293 -21.91 14.45 -8.69
N ALA A 294 -22.71 13.75 -7.87
CA ALA A 294 -22.23 12.60 -7.10
C ALA A 294 -21.71 11.47 -8.00
N VAL A 295 -22.39 11.19 -9.12
CA VAL A 295 -21.92 10.20 -10.11
C VAL A 295 -20.66 10.68 -10.83
N GLU A 296 -20.57 11.96 -11.21
CA GLU A 296 -19.37 12.54 -11.84
C GLU A 296 -18.15 12.44 -10.91
N ILE A 297 -18.30 12.76 -9.62
CA ILE A 297 -17.25 12.62 -8.62
C ILE A 297 -16.80 11.15 -8.49
N ALA A 298 -17.76 10.21 -8.43
CA ALA A 298 -17.45 8.78 -8.35
C ALA A 298 -16.73 8.27 -9.61
N LEU A 299 -17.15 8.74 -10.79
CA LEU A 299 -16.55 8.35 -12.07
C LEU A 299 -15.11 8.87 -12.20
N ASP A 300 -14.85 10.13 -11.85
CA ASP A 300 -13.51 10.70 -11.85
C ASP A 300 -12.56 9.96 -10.90
N ALA A 301 -13.01 9.64 -9.68
CA ALA A 301 -12.23 8.85 -8.74
C ALA A 301 -11.95 7.43 -9.28
N ALA A 302 -12.95 6.78 -9.89
CA ALA A 302 -12.79 5.46 -10.52
C ALA A 302 -11.77 5.48 -11.67
N ARG A 303 -11.75 6.54 -12.49
CA ARG A 303 -10.75 6.73 -13.56
C ARG A 303 -9.34 6.88 -13.01
N GLY A 304 -9.17 7.71 -11.98
CA GLY A 304 -7.88 7.85 -11.31
C GLY A 304 -7.37 6.52 -10.73
N LEU A 305 -8.24 5.77 -10.06
CA LEU A 305 -7.86 4.48 -9.44
C LEU A 305 -7.59 3.41 -10.49
N ALA A 306 -8.38 3.36 -11.57
CA ALA A 306 -8.12 2.48 -12.71
C ALA A 306 -6.75 2.76 -13.32
N TYR A 307 -6.39 4.04 -13.50
CA TYR A 307 -5.08 4.45 -14.00
C TYR A 307 -3.95 3.96 -13.08
N LEU A 308 -4.05 4.21 -11.76
CA LEU A 308 -3.04 3.78 -10.79
C LEU A 308 -2.85 2.25 -10.76
N HIS A 309 -3.95 1.49 -10.80
CA HIS A 309 -3.93 0.03 -10.74
C HIS A 309 -3.37 -0.63 -12.01
N HIS A 310 -3.43 0.04 -13.16
CA HIS A 310 -2.89 -0.47 -14.44
C HIS A 310 -1.45 -0.02 -14.73
N ARG A 311 -0.82 0.73 -13.81
CA ARG A 311 0.58 1.13 -13.96
C ARG A 311 1.49 -0.09 -14.08
N LYS A 312 2.51 0.04 -14.94
CA LYS A 312 3.59 -0.93 -15.14
C LYS A 312 4.93 -0.31 -14.75
N PRO A 313 5.91 -1.09 -14.26
CA PRO A 313 5.86 -2.53 -14.05
C PRO A 313 4.96 -2.96 -12.87
N ASN A 314 4.78 -2.08 -11.87
CA ASN A 314 4.02 -2.37 -10.66
C ASN A 314 2.75 -1.49 -10.56
N PRO A 315 1.59 -2.08 -10.27
CA PRO A 315 0.38 -1.35 -9.89
C PRO A 315 0.61 -0.46 -8.67
N ILE A 316 0.05 0.75 -8.68
CA ILE A 316 0.01 1.63 -7.51
C ILE A 316 -1.32 1.39 -6.79
N ILE A 317 -1.28 0.93 -5.54
CA ILE A 317 -2.46 0.78 -4.67
C ILE A 317 -2.49 1.99 -3.73
N HIS A 318 -3.63 2.70 -3.65
CA HIS A 318 -3.72 3.93 -2.86
C HIS A 318 -3.65 3.67 -1.35
N ARG A 319 -4.35 2.64 -0.85
CA ARG A 319 -4.36 2.17 0.57
C ARG A 319 -4.92 3.11 1.64
N ASP A 320 -5.04 4.40 1.37
CA ASP A 320 -5.61 5.40 2.29
C ASP A 320 -6.68 6.25 1.59
N LEU A 321 -7.49 5.62 0.75
CA LEU A 321 -8.54 6.32 0.02
C LEU A 321 -9.64 6.78 1.00
N LYS A 322 -9.84 8.09 1.09
CA LYS A 322 -10.83 8.76 1.96
C LYS A 322 -11.26 10.08 1.33
N PRO A 323 -12.38 10.69 1.76
CA PRO A 323 -12.82 11.98 1.20
C PRO A 323 -11.78 13.11 1.30
N GLY A 324 -10.90 13.07 2.31
CA GLY A 324 -9.80 14.04 2.45
C GLY A 324 -8.74 13.94 1.35
N ASN A 325 -8.63 12.79 0.68
CA ASN A 325 -7.65 12.50 -0.37
C ASN A 325 -8.26 12.57 -1.78
N LEU A 326 -9.55 12.97 -1.88
CA LEU A 326 -10.20 13.31 -3.14
C LEU A 326 -10.28 14.82 -3.26
N MET A 327 -9.41 15.38 -4.07
CA MET A 327 -9.25 16.82 -4.22
C MET A 327 -10.03 17.33 -5.44
N LEU A 328 -10.55 18.55 -5.37
CA LEU A 328 -11.36 19.16 -6.41
C LEU A 328 -10.57 20.25 -7.14
N SER A 329 -10.31 20.03 -8.43
CA SER A 329 -9.67 21.00 -9.33
C SER A 329 -10.73 21.77 -10.10
N GLY A 330 -10.47 23.05 -10.37
CA GLY A 330 -11.35 23.90 -11.15
C GLY A 330 -10.61 25.14 -11.66
N GLY A 331 -11.25 25.89 -12.56
CA GLY A 331 -10.66 27.07 -13.16
C GLY A 331 -10.36 28.16 -12.12
N GLN A 332 -9.28 28.91 -12.32
CA GLN A 332 -8.84 29.99 -11.41
C GLN A 332 -9.88 31.10 -11.24
N TYR A 333 -10.80 31.25 -12.21
CA TYR A 333 -11.86 32.26 -12.19
C TYR A 333 -13.21 31.73 -11.68
N GLN A 334 -13.28 30.45 -11.28
CA GLN A 334 -14.49 29.85 -10.74
C GLN A 334 -14.51 29.99 -9.22
N ASP A 335 -15.69 30.29 -8.68
CA ASP A 335 -15.86 30.27 -7.22
C ASP A 335 -15.82 28.83 -6.70
N GLN A 336 -15.40 28.68 -5.44
CA GLN A 336 -15.20 27.36 -4.85
C GLN A 336 -16.50 26.53 -4.77
N MET A 337 -17.67 27.16 -4.69
CA MET A 337 -18.95 26.43 -4.67
C MET A 337 -19.27 25.85 -6.05
N GLN A 338 -19.03 26.60 -7.12
CA GLN A 338 -19.18 26.13 -8.49
C GLN A 338 -18.20 24.99 -8.81
N ILE A 339 -16.97 25.05 -8.32
CA ILE A 339 -16.02 23.94 -8.47
C ILE A 339 -16.54 22.68 -7.76
N VAL A 340 -17.00 22.83 -6.51
CA VAL A 340 -17.38 21.68 -5.69
C VAL A 340 -18.66 21.02 -6.21
N PHE A 341 -19.71 21.81 -6.47
CA PHE A 341 -21.06 21.29 -6.69
C PHE A 341 -21.52 21.20 -8.15
N ASP A 342 -20.71 21.71 -9.10
CA ASP A 342 -21.11 21.78 -10.51
C ASP A 342 -19.99 21.30 -11.47
N THR A 343 -18.82 21.95 -11.45
CA THR A 343 -17.88 21.88 -12.59
C THR A 343 -16.53 21.23 -12.32
N GLY A 344 -16.11 21.08 -11.05
CA GLY A 344 -14.75 20.69 -10.73
C GLY A 344 -14.43 19.23 -11.09
N MET A 345 -13.18 18.96 -11.42
CA MET A 345 -12.69 17.59 -11.66
C MET A 345 -12.12 17.00 -10.37
N VAL A 346 -12.45 15.75 -10.06
CA VAL A 346 -11.84 15.06 -8.91
C VAL A 346 -10.47 14.53 -9.28
N LYS A 347 -9.49 14.77 -8.42
CA LYS A 347 -8.16 14.17 -8.51
C LYS A 347 -7.77 13.49 -7.21
N LEU A 348 -7.18 12.30 -7.32
CA LEU A 348 -6.61 11.57 -6.19
C LEU A 348 -5.37 12.32 -5.67
N ALA A 349 -5.22 12.44 -4.37
CA ALA A 349 -4.04 12.97 -3.69
C ALA A 349 -3.49 11.96 -2.67
N ASP A 350 -2.28 12.19 -2.15
CA ASP A 350 -1.64 11.37 -1.11
C ASP A 350 -1.60 9.85 -1.39
N PHE A 351 -1.63 9.44 -2.65
CA PHE A 351 -1.47 8.03 -3.08
C PHE A 351 0.01 7.57 -3.11
N GLY A 352 0.97 8.50 -2.99
CA GLY A 352 2.40 8.21 -2.91
C GLY A 352 2.86 7.77 -1.51
N LEU A 353 2.05 7.99 -0.48
CA LEU A 353 2.33 7.66 0.92
C LEU A 353 1.81 6.27 1.31
N SER A 354 1.71 5.32 0.37
CA SER A 354 1.07 4.02 0.57
C SER A 354 1.56 3.36 1.86
N LYS A 355 0.80 3.56 2.95
CA LYS A 355 1.29 3.38 4.32
C LYS A 355 1.83 1.97 4.46
N THR A 356 3.09 1.83 4.84
CA THR A 356 3.58 0.60 5.49
C THR A 356 2.88 0.53 6.84
N LEU A 357 1.62 0.06 6.83
CA LEU A 357 0.93 -0.24 8.08
C LEU A 357 1.83 -1.21 8.86
N PRO A 358 2.24 -0.86 10.09
CA PRO A 358 3.05 -1.75 10.90
C PRO A 358 2.22 -3.01 11.20
N ILE A 359 2.45 -4.08 10.43
CA ILE A 359 1.99 -5.42 10.76
C ILE A 359 2.59 -5.81 12.11
N ASN A 360 1.86 -5.59 13.19
CA ASN A 360 2.11 -6.22 14.47
C ASN A 360 1.34 -7.54 14.50
N LYS A 361 1.95 -8.59 13.94
CA LYS A 361 1.45 -9.99 14.01
C LYS A 361 1.43 -10.58 15.44
N HIS A 362 1.65 -9.78 16.48
CA HIS A 362 1.66 -10.20 17.88
C HIS A 362 0.79 -9.34 18.81
N ALA A 363 -0.18 -8.59 18.27
CA ALA A 363 -1.35 -8.27 19.10
C ALA A 363 -2.21 -9.54 19.13
N GLU A 364 -1.84 -10.46 20.02
CA GLU A 364 -2.73 -11.51 20.49
C GLU A 364 -4.09 -10.85 20.81
N TYR A 365 -5.17 -11.52 20.41
CA TYR A 365 -6.54 -11.04 20.63
C TYR A 365 -6.76 -10.78 22.13
N GLY A 366 -6.53 -9.56 22.58
CA GLY A 366 -6.63 -9.20 23.99
C GLY A 366 -5.90 -7.90 24.28
N TYR A 367 -6.67 -6.87 24.64
CA TYR A 367 -6.22 -5.57 25.11
C TYR A 367 -5.52 -4.67 24.07
N LEU A 368 -6.35 -3.96 23.30
CA LEU A 368 -6.02 -2.61 22.82
C LEU A 368 -5.80 -1.70 24.04
N ASP A 369 -4.61 -1.73 24.64
CA ASP A 369 -4.23 -0.72 25.62
C ASP A 369 -3.96 0.60 24.87
N SER A 370 -5.01 1.42 24.81
CA SER A 370 -5.13 2.86 25.14
C SER A 370 -3.94 3.84 25.02
N LYS A 371 -2.81 3.51 24.37
CA LYS A 371 -1.62 4.38 24.38
C LYS A 371 -0.81 4.47 23.10
N PHE A 372 -1.36 4.07 21.96
CA PHE A 372 -0.90 4.63 20.68
C PHE A 372 -1.53 6.01 20.53
N ARG A 373 -0.71 7.06 20.52
CA ARG A 373 -1.14 8.44 20.31
C ARG A 373 -1.94 8.54 19.00
N LEU A 374 -3.25 8.55 19.14
CA LEU A 374 -4.27 8.86 18.15
C LEU A 374 -4.22 10.36 17.90
N THR A 375 -3.28 10.83 17.08
CA THR A 375 -3.18 12.26 16.75
C THR A 375 -3.19 12.42 15.24
N GLY A 376 -4.37 12.71 14.68
CA GLY A 376 -4.50 13.34 13.37
C GLY A 376 -5.58 12.79 12.44
N GLU A 377 -5.76 11.46 12.38
CA GLU A 377 -6.48 10.84 11.25
C GLU A 377 -7.52 9.78 11.63
N THR A 378 -8.09 9.83 12.84
CA THR A 378 -9.04 8.81 13.34
C THR A 378 -10.20 8.54 12.37
N GLY A 379 -10.68 9.55 11.63
CA GLY A 379 -11.74 9.41 10.63
C GLY A 379 -11.43 8.46 9.46
N SER A 380 -10.16 8.17 9.17
CA SER A 380 -9.75 7.35 8.00
C SER A 380 -10.14 5.87 8.15
N TYR A 381 -10.15 5.34 9.37
CA TYR A 381 -10.48 3.93 9.65
C TYR A 381 -11.84 3.51 9.11
N ARG A 382 -12.80 4.45 9.07
CA ARG A 382 -14.16 4.22 8.57
C ARG A 382 -14.20 3.77 7.10
N TYR A 383 -13.21 4.14 6.30
CA TYR A 383 -13.11 3.79 4.88
C TYR A 383 -12.19 2.58 4.65
N MET A 384 -11.54 2.07 5.69
CA MET A 384 -10.56 0.98 5.59
C MET A 384 -11.23 -0.36 5.28
N ALA A 385 -10.61 -1.12 4.39
CA ALA A 385 -11.07 -2.46 4.05
C ALA A 385 -10.92 -3.45 5.23
N PRO A 386 -11.85 -4.42 5.40
CA PRO A 386 -11.82 -5.44 6.46
C PRO A 386 -10.48 -6.15 6.60
N GLU A 387 -9.93 -6.63 5.48
CA GLU A 387 -8.67 -7.37 5.42
C GLU A 387 -7.46 -6.50 5.82
N VAL A 388 -7.51 -5.20 5.53
CA VAL A 388 -6.47 -4.25 5.96
C VAL A 388 -6.51 -4.04 7.46
N PHE A 389 -7.72 -3.89 8.02
CA PHE A 389 -7.93 -3.76 9.46
C PHE A 389 -7.51 -5.03 10.21
N ARG A 390 -7.76 -6.23 9.64
CA ARG A 390 -7.34 -7.52 10.21
C ARG A 390 -5.87 -7.88 9.95
N HIS A 391 -5.13 -7.01 9.26
CA HIS A 391 -3.72 -7.23 8.89
C HIS A 391 -3.49 -8.50 8.05
N GLU A 392 -4.46 -8.83 7.20
CA GLU A 392 -4.39 -9.93 6.24
C GLU A 392 -3.65 -9.52 4.96
N PRO A 393 -3.14 -10.47 4.16
CA PRO A 393 -2.67 -10.19 2.81
C PRO A 393 -3.78 -9.53 1.98
N TYR A 394 -3.44 -8.50 1.23
CA TYR A 394 -4.40 -7.74 0.44
C TYR A 394 -3.84 -7.40 -0.95
N ASN A 395 -4.75 -7.07 -1.87
CA ASN A 395 -4.44 -6.64 -3.23
C ASN A 395 -5.12 -5.28 -3.51
N SER A 396 -5.18 -4.87 -4.77
CA SER A 396 -5.78 -3.59 -5.18
C SER A 396 -7.28 -3.46 -4.87
N ARG A 397 -7.98 -4.56 -4.52
CA ARG A 397 -9.40 -4.57 -4.17
C ARG A 397 -9.72 -3.86 -2.85
N VAL A 398 -8.72 -3.51 -2.05
CA VAL A 398 -8.89 -2.65 -0.86
C VAL A 398 -9.38 -1.25 -1.26
N ASP A 399 -8.87 -0.70 -2.37
CA ASP A 399 -9.29 0.62 -2.84
C ASP A 399 -10.74 0.60 -3.35
N VAL A 400 -11.21 -0.54 -3.87
CA VAL A 400 -12.62 -0.74 -4.29
C VAL A 400 -13.57 -0.69 -3.09
N TYR A 401 -13.16 -1.29 -1.97
CA TYR A 401 -13.91 -1.19 -0.72
C TYR A 401 -13.97 0.26 -0.23
N SER A 402 -12.82 0.93 -0.13
CA SER A 402 -12.77 2.33 0.32
C SER A 402 -13.56 3.25 -0.59
N PHE A 403 -13.51 3.02 -1.91
CA PHE A 403 -14.31 3.74 -2.91
C PHE A 403 -15.80 3.61 -2.62
N SER A 404 -16.29 2.41 -2.29
CA SER A 404 -17.71 2.19 -1.98
C SER A 404 -18.20 2.98 -0.76
N MET A 405 -17.34 3.16 0.25
CA MET A 405 -17.65 3.94 1.46
C MET A 405 -17.76 5.44 1.14
N ILE A 406 -16.96 5.92 0.18
CA ILE A 406 -17.06 7.30 -0.32
C ILE A 406 -18.32 7.47 -1.16
N VAL A 407 -18.61 6.54 -2.08
CA VAL A 407 -19.84 6.57 -2.88
C VAL A 407 -21.08 6.49 -2.00
N TYR A 408 -21.07 5.67 -0.95
CA TYR A 408 -22.12 5.68 0.07
C TYR A 408 -22.34 7.09 0.64
N GLN A 409 -21.28 7.77 1.08
CA GLN A 409 -21.41 9.10 1.68
C GLN A 409 -21.91 10.16 0.69
N LEU A 410 -21.53 10.05 -0.58
CA LEU A 410 -22.01 10.96 -1.64
C LEU A 410 -23.53 10.91 -1.81
N PHE A 411 -24.17 9.76 -1.55
CA PHE A 411 -25.60 9.55 -1.79
C PHE A 411 -26.46 9.50 -0.52
N GLU A 412 -25.88 9.09 0.62
CA GLU A 412 -26.54 9.06 1.93
C GLU A 412 -26.32 10.36 2.72
N PHE A 413 -25.39 11.21 2.25
CA PHE A 413 -25.09 12.53 2.83
C PHE A 413 -24.63 12.47 4.29
N GLN A 414 -24.22 11.30 4.73
CA GLN A 414 -23.73 10.99 6.07
C GLN A 414 -22.53 10.05 5.95
N PRO A 415 -21.52 10.19 6.83
CA PRO A 415 -20.40 9.27 6.83
C PRO A 415 -20.88 7.83 7.08
N PRO A 416 -20.24 6.81 6.48
CA PRO A 416 -20.64 5.41 6.67
C PRO A 416 -20.57 5.00 8.14
N PHE A 417 -21.59 4.37 8.72
CA PHE A 417 -21.69 4.16 10.19
C PHE A 417 -21.72 5.47 11.00
N ALA A 418 -22.49 6.47 10.54
CA ALA A 418 -22.70 7.72 11.28
C ALA A 418 -23.11 7.45 12.74
N GLY A 419 -22.59 8.26 13.67
CA GLY A 419 -22.80 8.11 15.12
C GLY A 419 -21.88 7.08 15.80
N MET A 420 -21.10 6.30 15.05
CA MET A 420 -20.11 5.37 15.59
C MET A 420 -18.70 5.95 15.54
N ASP A 421 -17.86 5.64 16.53
CA ASP A 421 -16.42 5.94 16.45
C ASP A 421 -15.80 5.28 15.20
N PRO A 422 -14.90 5.94 14.45
CA PRO A 422 -14.33 5.39 13.23
C PRO A 422 -13.60 4.05 13.37
N VAL A 423 -12.91 3.81 14.50
CA VAL A 423 -12.20 2.54 14.76
C VAL A 423 -13.22 1.45 15.06
N GLU A 424 -14.25 1.78 15.83
CA GLU A 424 -15.36 0.87 16.09
C GLU A 424 -16.12 0.52 14.80
N ALA A 425 -16.33 1.48 13.90
CA ALA A 425 -16.94 1.25 12.59
C ALA A 425 -16.13 0.26 11.74
N ALA A 426 -14.80 0.45 11.69
CA ALA A 426 -13.90 -0.47 11.02
C ALA A 426 -13.95 -1.87 11.66
N ARG A 427 -13.94 -1.96 12.99
CA ARG A 427 -14.06 -3.21 13.74
C ARG A 427 -15.37 -3.93 13.43
N GLN A 428 -16.49 -3.21 13.37
CA GLN A 428 -17.80 -3.78 13.05
C GLN A 428 -17.85 -4.36 11.64
N ALA A 429 -17.28 -3.66 10.67
CA ALA A 429 -17.18 -4.14 9.30
C ALA A 429 -16.23 -5.34 9.16
N ALA A 430 -15.13 -5.35 9.92
CA ALA A 430 -14.07 -6.34 9.84
C ALA A 430 -14.37 -7.64 10.59
N LEU A 431 -14.99 -7.58 11.77
CA LEU A 431 -15.19 -8.77 12.62
C LEU A 431 -16.62 -9.32 12.58
N TYR A 432 -17.61 -8.48 12.28
CA TYR A 432 -19.03 -8.87 12.29
C TYR A 432 -19.70 -8.68 10.93
N GLU A 433 -18.92 -8.37 9.89
CA GLU A 433 -19.39 -8.14 8.52
C GLU A 433 -20.52 -7.12 8.39
N ARG A 434 -20.67 -6.23 9.38
CA ARG A 434 -21.69 -5.19 9.33
C ARG A 434 -21.38 -4.21 8.21
N ARG A 435 -22.44 -3.62 7.63
CA ARG A 435 -22.34 -2.58 6.61
C ARG A 435 -23.25 -1.40 7.00
N PRO A 436 -22.93 -0.18 6.54
CA PRO A 436 -23.81 0.97 6.69
C PRO A 436 -25.21 0.70 6.12
N GLU A 437 -26.24 1.19 6.81
CA GLU A 437 -27.63 1.07 6.35
C GLU A 437 -27.95 2.09 5.26
N PHE A 438 -28.62 1.66 4.21
CA PHE A 438 -29.13 2.59 3.19
C PHE A 438 -30.43 3.25 3.67
N VAL A 439 -30.49 4.58 3.68
CA VAL A 439 -31.70 5.34 4.05
C VAL A 439 -32.19 6.14 2.84
N ALA A 440 -31.35 7.06 2.33
CA ALA A 440 -31.67 7.89 1.18
C ALA A 440 -31.75 7.07 -0.12
N LEU A 441 -30.92 6.03 -0.27
CA LEU A 441 -30.88 5.12 -1.42
C LEU A 441 -32.02 4.08 -1.42
N MET A 442 -32.75 3.93 -0.31
CA MET A 442 -33.92 3.04 -0.24
C MET A 442 -35.19 3.65 -0.85
N GLN A 443 -35.20 4.96 -1.08
CA GLN A 443 -36.33 5.63 -1.73
C GLN A 443 -36.52 5.10 -3.16
N PRO A 444 -37.78 4.89 -3.61
CA PRO A 444 -38.07 4.28 -4.91
C PRO A 444 -37.65 5.19 -6.06
N HIS A 445 -36.45 4.95 -6.58
CA HIS A 445 -35.92 5.56 -7.78
C HIS A 445 -34.94 4.58 -8.43
N VAL A 446 -35.10 4.29 -9.72
CA VAL A 446 -34.31 3.26 -10.44
C VAL A 446 -32.80 3.51 -10.28
N MET A 447 -32.36 4.75 -10.49
CA MET A 447 -30.95 5.15 -10.28
C MET A 447 -30.42 4.88 -8.87
N LYS A 448 -31.23 5.11 -7.82
CA LYS A 448 -30.82 4.85 -6.43
C LYS A 448 -30.65 3.34 -6.18
N LYS A 449 -31.43 2.49 -6.87
CA LYS A 449 -31.24 1.04 -6.84
C LYS A 449 -29.93 0.63 -7.53
N GLU A 450 -29.64 1.14 -8.72
CA GLU A 450 -28.40 0.82 -9.45
C GLU A 450 -27.15 1.21 -8.64
N VAL A 451 -27.14 2.41 -8.04
CA VAL A 451 -26.03 2.86 -7.18
C VAL A 451 -25.90 2.01 -5.92
N ARG A 452 -27.02 1.65 -5.28
CA ARG A 452 -27.02 0.77 -4.10
C ARG A 452 -26.46 -0.61 -4.41
N GLU A 453 -26.81 -1.20 -5.55
CA GLU A 453 -26.30 -2.50 -6.00
C GLU A 453 -24.80 -2.43 -6.37
N LEU A 454 -24.34 -1.30 -6.92
CA LEU A 454 -22.92 -1.03 -7.15
C LEU A 454 -22.15 -0.98 -5.83
N ILE A 455 -22.60 -0.16 -4.86
CA ILE A 455 -21.98 -0.08 -3.52
C ILE A 455 -21.95 -1.48 -2.88
N ALA A 456 -23.05 -2.22 -2.96
CA ALA A 456 -23.19 -3.53 -2.35
C ALA A 456 -22.15 -4.56 -2.83
N ARG A 457 -21.81 -4.55 -4.13
CA ARG A 457 -20.76 -5.42 -4.69
C ARG A 457 -19.36 -4.94 -4.31
N CYS A 458 -19.12 -3.62 -4.29
CA CYS A 458 -17.81 -3.05 -4.00
C CYS A 458 -17.33 -3.28 -2.55
N TRP A 459 -18.24 -3.39 -1.58
CA TRP A 459 -17.89 -3.70 -0.18
C TRP A 459 -18.07 -5.17 0.22
N SER A 460 -18.06 -6.09 -0.76
CA SER A 460 -18.15 -7.54 -0.48
C SER A 460 -17.11 -7.97 0.57
N PRO A 461 -17.48 -8.84 1.54
CA PRO A 461 -16.53 -9.39 2.51
C PRO A 461 -15.33 -10.06 1.82
N ASN A 462 -15.58 -10.80 0.73
CA ASN A 462 -14.55 -11.40 -0.09
C ASN A 462 -13.99 -10.38 -1.10
N PRO A 463 -12.68 -10.04 -1.05
CA PRO A 463 -12.07 -9.09 -1.97
C PRO A 463 -12.20 -9.47 -3.45
N GLU A 464 -12.22 -10.77 -3.75
CA GLU A 464 -12.26 -11.28 -5.12
C GLU A 464 -13.61 -11.07 -5.81
N ASP A 465 -14.70 -10.95 -5.03
CA ASP A 465 -16.04 -10.65 -5.55
C ASP A 465 -16.23 -9.17 -5.90
N ARG A 466 -15.33 -8.30 -5.46
CA ARG A 466 -15.41 -6.85 -5.71
C ARG A 466 -15.07 -6.56 -7.18
N PRO A 467 -15.86 -5.78 -7.93
CA PRO A 467 -15.55 -5.50 -9.33
C PRO A 467 -14.26 -4.69 -9.48
N ALA A 468 -13.55 -4.87 -10.60
CA ALA A 468 -12.44 -4.01 -10.97
C ALA A 468 -12.93 -2.62 -11.41
N PHE A 469 -12.10 -1.57 -11.27
CA PHE A 469 -12.49 -0.21 -11.67
C PHE A 469 -12.84 -0.08 -13.16
N ALA A 470 -12.26 -0.90 -14.03
CA ALA A 470 -12.64 -0.96 -15.46
C ALA A 470 -14.13 -1.28 -15.67
N THR A 471 -14.70 -2.16 -14.84
CA THR A 471 -16.12 -2.49 -14.86
C THR A 471 -16.94 -1.35 -14.25
N LEU A 472 -16.50 -0.82 -13.11
CA LEU A 472 -17.19 0.26 -12.41
C LEU A 472 -17.31 1.54 -13.24
N MET A 473 -16.28 1.89 -14.02
CA MET A 473 -16.33 3.06 -14.91
C MET A 473 -17.46 2.94 -15.93
N LYS A 474 -17.61 1.76 -16.57
CA LYS A 474 -18.69 1.53 -17.56
C LYS A 474 -20.07 1.69 -16.92
N GLU A 475 -20.27 1.08 -15.75
CA GLU A 475 -21.53 1.17 -15.04
C GLU A 475 -21.84 2.62 -14.60
N LEU A 476 -20.85 3.37 -14.12
CA LEU A 476 -21.00 4.78 -13.75
C LEU A 476 -21.27 5.68 -14.96
N GLU A 477 -20.67 5.38 -16.12
CA GLU A 477 -20.95 6.07 -17.39
C GLU A 477 -22.38 5.81 -17.86
N ASP A 478 -22.86 4.56 -17.77
CA ASP A 478 -24.24 4.20 -18.09
C ASP A 478 -25.25 4.89 -17.15
N ILE A 479 -24.92 4.96 -15.86
CA ILE A 479 -25.70 5.70 -14.85
C ILE A 479 -25.72 7.19 -15.20
N LEU A 480 -24.57 7.78 -15.53
CA LEU A 480 -24.44 9.21 -15.84
C LEU A 480 -25.20 9.60 -17.12
N ALA A 481 -25.23 8.71 -18.12
CA ALA A 481 -25.95 8.92 -19.37
C ALA A 481 -27.47 9.03 -19.18
N LYS A 482 -28.02 8.41 -18.13
CA LYS A 482 -29.46 8.48 -17.77
C LYS A 482 -29.82 9.78 -17.04
N LEU A 483 -28.85 10.57 -16.57
CA LEU A 483 -29.09 11.76 -15.76
C LEU A 483 -29.12 13.03 -16.62
N PRO A 484 -30.14 13.90 -16.47
CA PRO A 484 -30.19 15.16 -17.20
C PRO A 484 -29.00 16.04 -16.83
N ARG A 485 -28.43 16.77 -17.80
CA ARG A 485 -27.47 17.84 -17.50
C ARG A 485 -28.25 18.98 -16.86
N THR A 486 -28.19 19.08 -15.53
CA THR A 486 -28.81 20.21 -14.82
C THR A 486 -28.03 21.47 -15.16
N VAL A 487 -28.52 22.25 -16.12
CA VAL A 487 -28.05 23.63 -16.29
C VAL A 487 -28.71 24.42 -15.16
N MET A 488 -27.94 24.83 -14.16
CA MET A 488 -28.42 25.83 -13.22
C MET A 488 -28.60 27.15 -13.97
N VAL A 489 -29.82 27.39 -14.47
CA VAL A 489 -30.23 28.72 -14.93
C VAL A 489 -30.25 29.61 -13.70
N ARG A 490 -29.26 30.49 -13.56
CA ARG A 490 -29.32 31.59 -12.59
C ARG A 490 -30.55 32.42 -12.97
N GLN A 491 -31.55 32.49 -12.09
CA GLN A 491 -32.62 33.47 -12.25
C GLN A 491 -31.97 34.86 -12.29
N PRO A 492 -32.35 35.75 -13.22
CA PRO A 492 -31.87 37.12 -13.18
C PRO A 492 -32.34 37.73 -11.86
N GLU A 493 -31.40 38.19 -11.05
CA GLU A 493 -31.73 39.05 -9.93
C GLU A 493 -32.50 40.25 -10.50
N GLU A 494 -33.68 40.52 -9.92
CA GLU A 494 -34.48 41.71 -10.18
C GLU A 494 -33.63 42.96 -9.89
N SER A 495 -32.85 43.38 -10.87
CA SER A 495 -32.05 44.59 -10.83
C SER A 495 -32.89 45.70 -11.42
N GLY A 496 -33.32 46.55 -10.49
CA GLY A 496 -34.01 47.83 -10.65
C GLY A 496 -34.00 48.45 -12.05
N CYS A 497 -35.21 48.75 -12.49
CA CYS A 497 -35.52 49.73 -13.51
C CYS A 497 -34.69 51.01 -13.33
N CYS A 498 -33.81 51.31 -14.28
CA CYS A 498 -33.28 52.66 -14.51
C CYS A 498 -33.69 53.06 -15.92
N THR A 499 -34.78 53.82 -16.02
CA THR A 499 -35.14 54.60 -17.20
C THR A 499 -34.10 55.69 -17.41
N VAL A 500 -33.49 55.71 -18.60
CA VAL A 500 -32.64 56.80 -19.07
C VAL A 500 -33.55 57.93 -19.56
N SER A 501 -33.39 59.11 -18.96
CA SER A 501 -33.76 60.40 -19.55
C SER A 501 -32.50 61.25 -19.64
#